data_AF-M3F4I5-F1
#
_entry.id   AF-M3F4I5-F1
#
_cell.length_a   1.000
_cell.length_b   1.000
_cell.length_c   1.000
_cell.angle_alpha   90.00
_cell.angle_beta   90.00
_cell.angle_gamma   90.00
#
_symmetry.space_group_name_H-M   'P 1'
#
loop_
_entity.id
_entity.type
_entity.pdbx_description
1 polymer ?
#
loop_
_entity_poly.entity_id
_entity_poly.type
_entity_poly.pdbx_seq_one_letter_code
_entity_poly.pdbx_strand_id
1 'polypeptide(L)'
;MTSINHNLAVYGWDLRDVLDKTAKYCHQAIGVPHDDWLSQVVQDNGERAALRVLPSAAEDQSLTLLDAAVKLGDERNSDPKNGIETLIVFLGANNALQAVTQLKVVWSGAGYEDLHGKQGYTVWTPDHFRAELSKVAEKVRQIKARHVIWCTVPHVTIAPLARGVAIKNKLGSRYFPYYTRPWISDRDFNPRQDPHITGQQAEDVDLAIDLYNSAITDEVKIARSNGSDWYLMDTAGLMDRLASRRYLEDPLARPPGWERYPLPPQLKALSPEVNSRFLASNGKKRTDGGLFSLDGVHPTTVGYGIIAQELITIMRRAGVEFRQANGTPRPDPVTVDFSRLIRRDTLINDPPGNLTSGLNVLEWADKTLDLLRRTLYFRM
;
A
#
# COMPACT_ATOMS: atom_id res chain seq x y z
N MET A 1 -12.92 -15.12 26.04
CA MET A 1 -11.77 -15.20 25.13
C MET A 1 -12.09 -14.38 23.90
N THR A 2 -11.45 -13.22 23.72
CA THR A 2 -11.46 -12.53 22.43
C THR A 2 -10.47 -13.26 21.53
N SER A 3 -10.98 -13.96 20.52
CA SER A 3 -10.16 -14.69 19.54
C SER A 3 -9.28 -13.72 18.75
N ILE A 4 -8.06 -14.15 18.40
CA ILE A 4 -7.18 -13.38 17.52
C ILE A 4 -7.79 -13.34 16.11
N ASN A 5 -7.77 -12.18 15.46
CA ASN A 5 -8.28 -12.03 14.11
C ASN A 5 -7.38 -12.79 13.11
N HIS A 6 -7.97 -13.50 12.16
CA HIS A 6 -7.20 -14.12 11.06
C HIS A 6 -6.64 -13.08 10.08
N ASN A 7 -7.33 -11.94 9.93
CA ASN A 7 -6.78 -10.79 9.21
C ASN A 7 -6.04 -9.89 10.21
N LEU A 8 -4.72 -9.91 10.11
CA LEU A 8 -3.83 -9.14 10.96
C LEU A 8 -3.40 -7.80 10.32
N ALA A 9 -3.92 -7.42 9.16
CA ALA A 9 -3.48 -6.20 8.48
C ALA A 9 -3.89 -4.92 9.24
N VAL A 10 -2.93 -4.02 9.47
CA VAL A 10 -3.14 -2.68 10.03
C VAL A 10 -2.62 -1.64 9.03
N TYR A 11 -3.42 -0.61 8.75
CA TYR A 11 -3.01 0.41 7.78
C TYR A 11 -1.89 1.30 8.35
N GLY A 12 -1.06 1.85 7.46
CA GLY A 12 -0.01 2.80 7.83
C GLY A 12 1.21 2.19 8.53
N TRP A 13 1.25 0.87 8.74
CA TRP A 13 2.36 0.21 9.42
C TRP A 13 3.53 -0.10 8.48
N ASP A 14 4.74 0.18 8.94
CA ASP A 14 6.01 -0.24 8.36
C ASP A 14 6.59 -1.49 9.06
N LEU A 15 7.79 -1.91 8.66
CA LEU A 15 8.45 -3.07 9.26
C LEU A 15 8.71 -2.93 10.77
N ARG A 16 8.98 -1.72 11.28
CA ARG A 16 9.20 -1.53 12.73
C ARG A 16 7.90 -1.67 13.51
N ASP A 17 6.81 -1.14 12.95
CA ASP A 17 5.50 -1.22 13.60
C ASP A 17 5.09 -2.68 13.86
N VAL A 18 5.26 -3.57 12.89
CA VAL A 18 4.91 -5.00 13.06
C VAL A 18 5.80 -5.73 14.08
N LEU A 19 7.01 -5.24 14.31
CA LEU A 19 7.97 -5.83 15.26
C LEU A 19 7.72 -5.40 16.70
N ASP A 20 7.22 -4.19 16.93
CA ASP A 20 7.17 -3.60 18.28
C ASP A 20 5.80 -3.08 18.73
N LYS A 21 4.90 -2.68 17.82
CA LYS A 21 3.61 -2.15 18.26
C LYS A 21 2.75 -3.27 18.83
N THR A 22 2.20 -2.99 20.01
CA THR A 22 1.32 -3.88 20.77
C THR A 22 0.04 -3.14 21.16
N ALA A 23 -1.00 -3.86 21.59
CA ALA A 23 -2.22 -3.22 22.07
C ALA A 23 -1.94 -2.35 23.31
N LYS A 24 -1.04 -2.81 24.19
CA LYS A 24 -0.55 -2.05 25.34
C LYS A 24 0.08 -0.72 24.92
N TYR A 25 0.97 -0.74 23.93
CA TYR A 25 1.56 0.48 23.38
C TYR A 25 0.48 1.43 22.84
N CYS A 26 -0.47 0.92 22.04
CA CYS A 26 -1.52 1.74 21.46
C CYS A 26 -2.41 2.39 22.53
N HIS A 27 -2.77 1.66 23.59
CA HIS A 27 -3.51 2.21 24.72
C HIS A 27 -2.75 3.33 25.46
N GLN A 28 -1.43 3.23 25.55
CA GLN A 28 -0.59 4.25 26.18
C GLN A 28 -0.37 5.47 25.27
N ALA A 29 -0.31 5.25 23.96
CA ALA A 29 -0.07 6.30 22.97
C ALA A 29 -1.32 7.14 22.67
N ILE A 30 -2.52 6.58 22.79
CA ILE A 30 -3.77 7.32 22.57
C ILE A 30 -3.94 8.38 23.66
N GLY A 31 -3.98 9.64 23.24
CA GLY A 31 -4.16 10.78 24.12
C GLY A 31 -5.61 10.96 24.59
N VAL A 32 -5.79 11.89 25.53
CA VAL A 32 -7.13 12.40 25.88
C VAL A 32 -7.68 13.18 24.68
N PRO A 33 -8.86 12.82 24.15
CA PRO A 33 -9.44 13.54 23.02
C PRO A 33 -9.64 15.02 23.35
N HIS A 34 -9.38 15.89 22.39
CA HIS A 34 -9.75 17.30 22.47
C HIS A 34 -10.31 17.78 21.12
N ASP A 35 -11.18 18.79 21.17
CA ASP A 35 -11.76 19.36 19.97
C ASP A 35 -10.72 20.21 19.24
N ASP A 36 -10.22 19.69 18.11
CA ASP A 36 -9.45 20.45 17.15
C ASP A 36 -10.40 21.04 16.10
N TRP A 37 -10.74 22.32 16.30
CA TRP A 37 -11.66 23.07 15.43
C TRP A 37 -11.10 23.29 14.02
N LEU A 38 -9.78 23.13 13.82
CA LEU A 38 -9.10 23.33 12.54
C LEU A 38 -8.82 22.01 11.82
N SER A 39 -8.66 20.91 12.56
CA SER A 39 -8.43 19.56 12.03
C SER A 39 -9.43 18.57 12.60
N GLN A 40 -10.52 18.33 11.89
CA GLN A 40 -11.53 17.33 12.26
C GLN A 40 -11.13 15.88 11.93
N VAL A 41 -9.82 15.59 11.83
CA VAL A 41 -9.33 14.22 11.68
C VAL A 41 -9.38 13.53 13.03
N VAL A 42 -9.82 12.26 13.05
CA VAL A 42 -9.81 11.45 14.27
C VAL A 42 -8.39 11.39 14.83
N GLN A 43 -8.19 11.90 16.04
CA GLN A 43 -6.91 11.84 16.75
C GLN A 43 -6.50 10.41 17.01
N ASP A 44 -5.20 10.13 16.88
CA ASP A 44 -4.60 8.79 17.07
C ASP A 44 -5.29 7.70 16.25
N ASN A 45 -5.74 8.04 15.03
CA ASN A 45 -6.51 7.12 14.18
C ASN A 45 -5.78 5.79 13.91
N GLY A 46 -4.45 5.82 13.77
CA GLY A 46 -3.62 4.65 13.52
C GLY A 46 -3.63 3.69 14.70
N GLU A 47 -3.36 4.20 15.89
CA GLU A 47 -3.37 3.46 17.15
C GLU A 47 -4.78 2.93 17.46
N ARG A 48 -5.83 3.76 17.26
CA ARG A 48 -7.22 3.34 17.42
C ARG A 48 -7.62 2.22 16.47
N ALA A 49 -7.14 2.26 15.23
CA ALA A 49 -7.41 1.22 14.25
C ALA A 49 -6.63 -0.07 14.56
N ALA A 50 -5.37 0.07 15.01
CA ALA A 50 -4.55 -1.07 15.44
C ALA A 50 -5.23 -1.87 16.57
N LEU A 51 -5.91 -1.20 17.52
CA LEU A 51 -6.67 -1.87 18.59
C LEU A 51 -7.87 -2.70 18.10
N ARG A 52 -8.32 -2.55 16.86
CA ARG A 52 -9.34 -3.45 16.27
C ARG A 52 -8.76 -4.76 15.75
N VAL A 53 -7.44 -4.81 15.56
CA VAL A 53 -6.73 -5.93 14.97
C VAL A 53 -5.90 -6.66 16.02
N LEU A 54 -5.15 -5.91 16.83
CA LEU A 54 -4.27 -6.43 17.86
C LEU A 54 -5.04 -7.15 18.97
N PRO A 55 -4.50 -8.25 19.50
CA PRO A 55 -5.07 -8.91 20.67
C PRO A 55 -5.18 -7.94 21.86
N SER A 56 -6.39 -7.73 22.35
CA SER A 56 -6.67 -6.79 23.44
C SER A 56 -7.05 -7.46 24.77
N ALA A 57 -7.14 -8.80 24.79
CA ALA A 57 -7.28 -9.57 26.03
C ALA A 57 -6.08 -9.30 26.94
N ALA A 58 -6.32 -9.14 28.25
CA ALA A 58 -5.29 -8.73 29.20
C ALA A 58 -4.01 -9.59 29.15
N GLU A 59 -4.13 -10.91 28.96
CA GLU A 59 -2.98 -11.81 28.80
C GLU A 59 -2.18 -11.61 27.51
N ASP A 60 -2.77 -11.01 26.47
CA ASP A 60 -2.21 -10.91 25.12
C ASP A 60 -1.87 -9.48 24.69
N GLN A 61 -2.12 -8.46 25.54
CA GLN A 61 -1.92 -7.05 25.16
C GLN A 61 -0.47 -6.67 24.83
N SER A 62 0.50 -7.49 25.23
CA SER A 62 1.92 -7.34 24.91
C SER A 62 2.35 -8.07 23.65
N LEU A 63 1.46 -8.83 23.00
CA LEU A 63 1.79 -9.50 21.75
C LEU A 63 1.91 -8.47 20.64
N THR A 64 2.97 -8.59 19.86
CA THR A 64 3.09 -7.92 18.57
C THR A 64 2.19 -8.60 17.56
N LEU A 65 2.03 -8.00 16.39
CA LEU A 65 1.28 -8.61 15.28
C LEU A 65 1.88 -9.96 14.85
N LEU A 66 3.21 -10.07 14.85
CA LEU A 66 3.90 -11.31 14.51
C LEU A 66 3.78 -12.36 15.62
N ASP A 67 3.80 -11.97 16.89
CA ASP A 67 3.56 -12.91 18.00
C ASP A 67 2.11 -13.42 18.00
N ALA A 68 1.15 -12.56 17.64
CA ALA A 68 -0.25 -12.98 17.44
C ALA A 68 -0.37 -13.99 16.28
N ALA A 69 0.38 -13.80 15.20
CA ALA A 69 0.43 -14.76 14.09
C ALA A 69 1.08 -16.10 14.49
N VAL A 70 2.12 -16.08 15.35
CA VAL A 70 2.69 -17.31 15.92
C VAL A 70 1.63 -18.07 16.72
N LYS A 71 0.88 -17.38 17.59
CA LYS A 71 -0.21 -17.98 18.38
C LYS A 71 -1.30 -18.58 17.48
N LEU A 72 -1.71 -17.90 16.41
CA LEU A 72 -2.60 -18.48 15.39
C LEU A 72 -2.00 -19.72 14.69
N GLY A 73 -0.70 -19.72 14.43
CA GLY A 73 0.01 -20.89 13.88
C GLY A 73 0.00 -22.09 14.81
N ASP A 74 -0.14 -21.87 16.13
CA ASP A 74 -0.27 -22.93 17.12
C ASP A 74 -1.69 -23.50 17.25
N GLU A 75 -2.71 -22.79 16.74
CA GLU A 75 -4.11 -23.23 16.68
C GLU A 75 -4.29 -24.30 15.59
N ARG A 76 -3.88 -25.53 15.90
CA ARG A 76 -3.96 -26.68 14.98
C ARG A 76 -5.35 -27.31 15.05
N ASN A 77 -6.15 -27.08 14.01
CA ASN A 77 -7.44 -27.77 13.86
C ASN A 77 -7.27 -29.16 13.23
N SER A 78 -6.86 -29.22 11.97
CA SER A 78 -6.86 -30.44 11.15
C SER A 78 -5.50 -30.81 10.55
N ASP A 79 -4.55 -29.86 10.47
CA ASP A 79 -3.16 -30.12 10.09
C ASP A 79 -2.30 -30.25 11.38
N PRO A 80 -1.64 -31.40 11.62
CA PRO A 80 -0.86 -31.63 12.83
C PRO A 80 0.44 -30.80 12.87
N LYS A 81 0.87 -30.20 11.76
CA LYS A 81 2.10 -29.42 11.65
C LYS A 81 1.82 -27.92 11.65
N ASN A 82 0.80 -27.48 10.91
CA ASN A 82 0.52 -26.07 10.65
C ASN A 82 -0.86 -25.64 11.16
N GLY A 83 -0.95 -24.51 11.88
CA GLY A 83 -2.23 -23.88 12.23
C GLY A 83 -2.75 -22.95 11.13
N ILE A 84 -1.85 -22.40 10.31
CA ILE A 84 -2.19 -21.50 9.19
C ILE A 84 -1.93 -22.24 7.86
N GLU A 85 -2.93 -22.31 6.99
CA GLU A 85 -2.73 -22.89 5.65
C GLU A 85 -1.85 -21.98 4.77
N THR A 86 -2.21 -20.70 4.65
CA THR A 86 -1.42 -19.72 3.87
C THR A 86 -1.26 -18.42 4.64
N LEU A 87 -0.02 -18.01 4.88
CA LEU A 87 0.32 -16.70 5.42
C LEU A 87 0.74 -15.78 4.27
N ILE A 88 0.09 -14.63 4.14
CA ILE A 88 0.49 -13.60 3.17
C ILE A 88 1.18 -12.46 3.94
N VAL A 89 2.43 -12.20 3.61
CA VAL A 89 3.22 -11.10 4.17
C VAL A 89 3.32 -9.99 3.13
N PHE A 90 2.49 -8.96 3.31
CA PHE A 90 2.42 -7.81 2.42
C PHE A 90 2.75 -6.53 3.18
N LEU A 91 4.05 -6.30 3.39
CA LEU A 91 4.61 -5.21 4.18
C LEU A 91 5.66 -4.46 3.38
N GLY A 92 6.02 -3.26 3.84
CA GLY A 92 7.16 -2.49 3.31
C GLY A 92 6.80 -1.21 2.55
N ALA A 93 5.58 -1.07 2.05
CA ALA A 93 5.17 0.16 1.35
C ALA A 93 5.31 1.42 2.21
N ASN A 94 4.91 1.36 3.49
CA ASN A 94 5.02 2.51 4.41
C ASN A 94 6.47 2.92 4.74
N ASN A 95 7.48 2.07 4.45
CA ASN A 95 8.89 2.45 4.56
C ASN A 95 9.34 3.47 3.50
N ALA A 96 8.52 3.76 2.48
CA ALA A 96 8.81 4.76 1.44
C ALA A 96 7.58 5.61 1.04
N LEU A 97 6.37 5.17 1.36
CA LEU A 97 5.12 5.84 0.95
C LEU A 97 5.02 7.28 1.46
N GLN A 98 5.59 7.57 2.63
CA GLN A 98 5.55 8.92 3.19
C GLN A 98 6.25 9.96 2.30
N ALA A 99 7.19 9.56 1.45
CA ALA A 99 7.81 10.49 0.51
C ALA A 99 6.82 11.12 -0.46
N VAL A 100 5.82 10.35 -0.89
CA VAL A 100 4.81 10.81 -1.85
C VAL A 100 3.57 11.38 -1.17
N THR A 101 3.21 10.90 0.03
CA THR A 101 2.07 11.47 0.77
C THR A 101 2.41 12.81 1.42
N GLN A 102 3.66 13.01 1.85
CA GLN A 102 4.15 14.27 2.42
C GLN A 102 4.88 15.16 1.40
N LEU A 103 5.11 14.65 0.19
CA LEU A 103 5.90 15.32 -0.86
C LEU A 103 7.26 15.81 -0.33
N LYS A 104 7.95 14.93 0.41
CA LYS A 104 9.21 15.23 1.08
C LYS A 104 10.06 13.97 1.21
N VAL A 105 11.31 14.00 0.78
CA VAL A 105 12.25 12.89 0.96
C VAL A 105 13.18 13.16 2.15
N VAL A 106 13.06 12.33 3.19
CA VAL A 106 13.96 12.31 4.36
C VAL A 106 14.35 10.86 4.60
N TRP A 107 15.61 10.55 4.31
CA TRP A 107 16.18 9.22 4.45
C TRP A 107 16.37 8.84 5.92
N SER A 108 16.17 7.57 6.25
CA SER A 108 16.37 7.08 7.61
C SER A 108 17.82 7.15 8.06
N GLY A 109 18.01 7.58 9.31
CA GLY A 109 19.27 7.70 10.01
C GLY A 109 19.20 7.01 11.37
N ALA A 110 19.98 7.48 12.35
CA ALA A 110 19.97 6.95 13.71
C ALA A 110 18.56 6.96 14.33
N GLY A 111 18.20 5.92 15.08
CA GLY A 111 16.90 5.81 15.75
C GLY A 111 15.76 5.36 14.83
N TYR A 112 16.06 4.83 13.64
CA TYR A 112 15.05 4.22 12.76
C TYR A 112 14.44 2.94 13.36
N GLU A 113 15.19 2.31 14.26
CA GLU A 113 14.81 1.12 15.02
C GLU A 113 13.89 1.42 16.22
N ASP A 114 13.60 2.70 16.50
CA ASP A 114 12.69 3.15 17.55
C ASP A 114 11.34 3.62 16.97
N LEU A 115 10.24 3.29 17.65
CA LEU A 115 8.89 3.62 17.18
C LEU A 115 8.63 5.13 17.08
N HIS A 116 9.27 5.94 17.92
CA HIS A 116 9.17 7.40 17.88
C HIS A 116 10.23 7.98 16.94
N GLY A 117 11.48 7.53 17.04
CA GLY A 117 12.60 7.98 16.20
C GLY A 117 12.32 7.81 14.70
N LYS A 118 11.70 6.69 14.30
CA LYS A 118 11.38 6.44 12.88
C LYS A 118 10.41 7.44 12.26
N GLN A 119 9.60 8.14 13.06
CA GLN A 119 8.62 9.10 12.57
C GLN A 119 9.25 10.33 11.91
N GLY A 120 10.55 10.57 12.13
CA GLY A 120 11.30 11.65 11.47
C GLY A 120 11.65 11.37 10.00
N TYR A 121 11.40 10.16 9.49
CA TYR A 121 11.85 9.71 8.17
C TYR A 121 10.66 9.39 7.27
N THR A 122 10.80 9.71 5.99
CA THR A 122 9.77 9.42 4.97
C THR A 122 10.16 8.29 4.03
N VAL A 123 11.45 7.95 4.00
CA VAL A 123 12.02 6.85 3.23
C VAL A 123 13.12 6.20 4.05
N TRP A 124 13.17 4.88 4.05
CA TRP A 124 14.27 4.17 4.68
C TRP A 124 15.47 4.00 3.74
N THR A 125 16.67 3.84 4.29
CA THR A 125 17.79 3.38 3.46
C THR A 125 17.63 1.88 3.16
N PRO A 126 18.17 1.37 2.04
CA PRO A 126 18.18 -0.06 1.73
C PRO A 126 18.75 -0.94 2.86
N ASP A 127 19.81 -0.46 3.52
CA ASP A 127 20.44 -1.21 4.61
C ASP A 127 19.57 -1.26 5.87
N HIS A 128 18.93 -0.14 6.25
CA HIS A 128 17.99 -0.10 7.38
C HIS A 128 16.76 -0.98 7.12
N PHE A 129 16.21 -0.93 5.89
CA PHE A 129 15.11 -1.80 5.49
C PHE A 129 15.51 -3.28 5.57
N ARG A 130 16.66 -3.65 5.02
CA ARG A 130 17.16 -5.04 5.08
C ARG A 130 17.33 -5.52 6.51
N ALA A 131 17.91 -4.69 7.39
CA ALA A 131 18.14 -5.05 8.78
C ALA A 131 16.83 -5.38 9.53
N GLU A 132 15.77 -4.59 9.32
CA GLU A 132 14.47 -4.85 9.95
C GLU A 132 13.71 -5.97 9.24
N LEU A 133 13.81 -6.07 7.91
CA LEU A 133 13.24 -7.17 7.14
C LEU A 133 13.77 -8.52 7.63
N SER A 134 15.08 -8.65 7.90
CA SER A 134 15.63 -9.90 8.41
C SER A 134 15.06 -10.28 9.78
N LYS A 135 14.78 -9.31 10.66
CA LYS A 135 14.08 -9.55 11.94
C LYS A 135 12.63 -9.99 11.71
N VAL A 136 11.91 -9.35 10.79
CA VAL A 136 10.55 -9.77 10.40
C VAL A 136 10.57 -11.18 9.83
N ALA A 137 11.50 -11.49 8.92
CA ALA A 137 11.63 -12.80 8.30
C ALA A 137 11.96 -13.89 9.33
N GLU A 138 12.82 -13.60 10.32
CA GLU A 138 13.09 -14.50 11.44
C GLU A 138 11.81 -14.83 12.23
N LYS A 139 11.01 -13.82 12.59
CA LYS A 139 9.72 -14.01 13.24
C LYS A 139 8.74 -14.78 12.36
N VAL A 140 8.68 -14.49 11.06
CA VAL A 140 7.80 -15.21 10.11
C VAL A 140 8.16 -16.69 10.01
N ARG A 141 9.45 -17.06 10.09
CA ARG A 141 9.88 -18.47 10.12
C ARG A 141 9.40 -19.23 11.36
N GLN A 142 9.09 -18.54 12.46
CA GLN A 142 8.55 -19.15 13.68
C GLN A 142 7.05 -19.43 13.56
N ILE A 143 6.36 -18.81 12.61
CA ILE A 143 4.93 -19.02 12.37
C ILE A 143 4.74 -20.36 11.67
N LYS A 144 3.92 -21.22 12.25
CA LYS A 144 3.55 -22.53 11.69
C LYS A 144 2.51 -22.38 10.57
N ALA A 145 2.96 -21.82 9.46
CA ALA A 145 2.20 -21.69 8.22
C ALA A 145 2.69 -22.71 7.18
N ARG A 146 1.75 -23.38 6.50
CA ARG A 146 2.08 -24.36 5.46
C ARG A 146 2.70 -23.68 4.23
N HIS A 147 2.09 -22.60 3.77
CA HIS A 147 2.57 -21.77 2.67
C HIS A 147 2.79 -20.34 3.16
N VAL A 148 3.86 -19.69 2.72
CA VAL A 148 4.08 -18.25 2.98
C VAL A 148 4.26 -17.51 1.66
N ILE A 149 3.50 -16.43 1.44
CA ILE A 149 3.60 -15.61 0.23
C ILE A 149 4.09 -14.23 0.64
N TRP A 150 5.26 -13.83 0.15
CA TRP A 150 5.77 -12.48 0.30
C TRP A 150 5.42 -11.62 -0.92
N CYS A 151 4.89 -10.44 -0.68
CA CYS A 151 4.59 -9.48 -1.76
C CYS A 151 5.70 -8.43 -1.85
N THR A 152 6.17 -8.12 -3.06
CA THR A 152 7.10 -7.00 -3.28
C THR A 152 6.41 -5.65 -3.01
N VAL A 153 7.19 -4.66 -2.63
CA VAL A 153 6.77 -3.29 -2.40
C VAL A 153 6.53 -2.60 -3.76
N PRO A 154 5.33 -2.09 -4.05
CA PRO A 154 5.09 -1.34 -5.29
C PRO A 154 5.82 0.00 -5.28
N HIS A 155 6.23 0.48 -6.45
CA HIS A 155 6.76 1.83 -6.62
C HIS A 155 5.71 2.86 -6.18
N VAL A 156 5.98 3.55 -5.07
CA VAL A 156 5.02 4.48 -4.46
C VAL A 156 4.76 5.72 -5.32
N THR A 157 5.69 6.02 -6.24
CA THR A 157 5.62 7.14 -7.19
C THR A 157 4.73 6.85 -8.42
N ILE A 158 4.13 5.65 -8.51
CA ILE A 158 3.05 5.33 -9.47
C ILE A 158 1.68 5.74 -8.93
N ALA A 159 1.55 5.84 -7.60
CA ALA A 159 0.32 6.24 -6.95
C ALA A 159 -0.12 7.61 -7.48
N PRO A 160 -1.38 7.77 -7.95
CA PRO A 160 -1.82 9.00 -8.57
C PRO A 160 -1.87 10.19 -7.60
N LEU A 161 -1.76 9.97 -6.29
CA LEU A 161 -1.55 11.03 -5.30
C LEU A 161 -0.29 11.86 -5.58
N ALA A 162 0.80 11.23 -6.05
CA ALA A 162 1.98 11.94 -6.54
C ALA A 162 1.87 12.07 -8.06
N ARG A 163 1.21 13.13 -8.50
CA ARG A 163 1.05 13.44 -9.91
C ARG A 163 2.35 14.01 -10.46
N GLY A 164 2.95 13.30 -11.41
CA GLY A 164 4.02 13.87 -12.25
C GLY A 164 3.52 15.05 -13.07
N VAL A 165 4.27 16.14 -13.15
CA VAL A 165 3.90 17.38 -13.88
C VAL A 165 5.02 17.84 -14.80
N ALA A 166 4.64 18.54 -15.87
CA ALA A 166 5.49 18.98 -16.98
C ALA A 166 5.91 17.83 -17.91
N ILE A 167 6.53 18.19 -19.04
CA ILE A 167 7.05 17.21 -20.00
C ILE A 167 8.26 16.52 -19.36
N LYS A 168 8.34 15.19 -19.54
CA LYS A 168 9.47 14.40 -19.03
C LYS A 168 10.79 14.96 -19.56
N ASN A 169 11.77 15.14 -18.66
CA ASN A 169 13.06 15.77 -18.97
C ASN A 169 13.87 15.05 -20.04
N LYS A 170 13.62 13.76 -20.25
CA LYS A 170 14.35 12.90 -21.18
C LYS A 170 13.39 11.95 -21.89
N LEU A 171 13.60 11.79 -23.20
CA LEU A 171 12.88 10.81 -24.00
C LEU A 171 13.07 9.40 -23.42
N GLY A 172 11.98 8.68 -23.21
CA GLY A 172 11.99 7.36 -22.58
C GLY A 172 12.28 7.37 -21.07
N SER A 173 12.27 8.53 -20.41
CA SER A 173 12.32 8.58 -18.95
C SER A 173 11.05 7.98 -18.34
N ARG A 174 11.19 7.25 -17.23
CA ARG A 174 10.04 6.87 -16.37
C ARG A 174 9.54 8.06 -15.55
N TYR A 175 10.42 9.03 -15.29
CA TYR A 175 10.23 10.09 -14.32
C TYR A 175 9.88 11.43 -14.95
N PHE A 176 8.97 12.13 -14.28
CA PHE A 176 8.64 13.53 -14.53
C PHE A 176 9.65 14.44 -13.80
N PRO A 177 9.82 15.70 -14.23
CA PRO A 177 10.71 16.64 -13.56
C PRO A 177 10.31 16.89 -12.10
N TYR A 178 9.01 16.86 -11.81
CA TYR A 178 8.44 17.06 -10.48
C TYR A 178 7.22 16.18 -10.28
N TYR A 179 6.96 15.84 -9.03
CA TYR A 179 5.75 15.16 -8.57
C TYR A 179 5.09 16.00 -7.48
N THR A 180 3.80 16.29 -7.64
CA THR A 180 3.03 17.16 -6.75
C THR A 180 1.62 16.59 -6.53
N ARG A 181 0.77 17.35 -5.85
CA ARG A 181 -0.63 17.00 -5.53
C ARG A 181 -1.45 16.75 -6.80
N PRO A 182 -2.45 15.85 -6.76
CA PRO A 182 -3.17 15.43 -7.97
C PRO A 182 -4.07 16.51 -8.58
N TRP A 183 -4.48 17.51 -7.79
CA TRP A 183 -5.27 18.66 -8.23
C TRP A 183 -4.43 19.80 -8.84
N ILE A 184 -3.10 19.77 -8.73
CA ILE A 184 -2.25 20.79 -9.35
C ILE A 184 -1.98 20.39 -10.80
N SER A 185 -2.43 21.23 -11.73
CA SER A 185 -2.25 20.99 -13.16
C SER A 185 -0.85 21.39 -13.63
N ASP A 186 -0.43 20.84 -14.77
CA ASP A 186 0.85 21.16 -15.40
C ASP A 186 1.00 22.67 -15.71
N ARG A 187 -0.12 23.36 -15.96
CA ARG A 187 -0.12 24.82 -16.24
C ARG A 187 0.00 25.64 -14.97
N ASP A 188 -0.59 25.17 -13.87
CA ASP A 188 -0.71 25.94 -12.63
C ASP A 188 0.46 25.65 -11.66
N PHE A 189 1.23 24.59 -11.92
CA PHE A 189 2.37 24.20 -11.09
C PHE A 189 3.50 25.23 -11.09
N ASN A 190 3.98 25.57 -9.90
CA ASN A 190 5.14 26.41 -9.66
C ASN A 190 6.11 25.74 -8.65
N PRO A 191 7.30 25.30 -9.07
CA PRO A 191 8.25 24.59 -8.21
C PRO A 191 8.82 25.47 -7.07
N ARG A 192 8.62 26.79 -7.08
CA ARG A 192 9.03 27.66 -5.97
C ARG A 192 7.97 27.78 -4.87
N GLN A 193 6.76 27.31 -5.14
CA GLN A 193 5.58 27.61 -4.34
C GLN A 193 4.80 26.38 -3.91
N ASP A 194 4.70 25.39 -4.80
CA ASP A 194 3.90 24.20 -4.56
C ASP A 194 4.74 23.09 -3.92
N PRO A 195 4.18 22.33 -2.95
CA PRO A 195 4.83 21.14 -2.41
C PRO A 195 5.13 20.14 -3.51
N HIS A 196 6.35 19.60 -3.54
CA HIS A 196 6.75 18.63 -4.55
C HIS A 196 7.99 17.84 -4.11
N ILE A 197 8.19 16.69 -4.76
CA ILE A 197 9.50 16.04 -4.87
C ILE A 197 10.00 16.19 -6.31
N THR A 198 11.33 16.20 -6.49
CA THR A 198 11.94 16.25 -7.82
C THR A 198 11.89 14.88 -8.50
N GLY A 199 12.10 14.86 -9.82
CA GLY A 199 12.23 13.63 -10.59
C GLY A 199 13.39 12.75 -10.10
N GLN A 200 14.52 13.36 -9.73
CA GLN A 200 15.66 12.63 -9.17
C GLN A 200 15.30 11.99 -7.83
N GLN A 201 14.61 12.72 -6.95
CA GLN A 201 14.13 12.16 -5.68
C GLN A 201 13.15 11.00 -5.90
N ALA A 202 12.24 11.11 -6.86
CA ALA A 202 11.32 10.02 -7.22
C ALA A 202 12.07 8.79 -7.76
N GLU A 203 13.12 9.00 -8.55
CA GLU A 203 14.02 7.93 -9.02
C GLU A 203 14.77 7.27 -7.87
N ASP A 204 15.36 8.05 -6.97
CA ASP A 204 16.12 7.53 -5.82
C ASP A 204 15.22 6.70 -4.88
N VAL A 205 13.97 7.14 -4.66
CA VAL A 205 12.97 6.41 -3.87
C VAL A 205 12.60 5.08 -4.53
N ASP A 206 12.33 5.08 -5.83
CA ASP A 206 12.02 3.85 -6.56
C ASP A 206 13.22 2.89 -6.59
N LEU A 207 14.44 3.40 -6.73
CA LEU A 207 15.67 2.60 -6.63
C LEU A 207 15.83 1.96 -5.24
N ALA A 208 15.50 2.68 -4.17
CA ALA A 208 15.47 2.09 -2.84
C ALA A 208 14.43 0.96 -2.74
N ILE A 209 13.24 1.15 -3.34
CA ILE A 209 12.20 0.12 -3.42
C ILE A 209 12.68 -1.11 -4.23
N ASP A 210 13.40 -0.92 -5.33
CA ASP A 210 14.01 -2.03 -6.07
C ASP A 210 14.99 -2.84 -5.18
N LEU A 211 15.76 -2.17 -4.33
CA LEU A 211 16.65 -2.81 -3.37
C LEU A 211 15.89 -3.48 -2.21
N TYR A 212 14.77 -2.92 -1.75
CA TYR A 212 13.86 -3.57 -0.81
C TYR A 212 13.31 -4.87 -1.39
N ASN A 213 12.85 -4.82 -2.64
CA ASN A 213 12.28 -5.95 -3.35
C ASN A 213 13.33 -7.03 -3.63
N SER A 214 14.58 -6.63 -3.88
CA SER A 214 15.71 -7.55 -3.95
C SER A 214 15.92 -8.26 -2.60
N ALA A 215 15.89 -7.53 -1.48
CA ALA A 215 16.03 -8.12 -0.15
C ALA A 215 14.87 -9.07 0.21
N ILE A 216 13.61 -8.71 -0.10
CA ILE A 216 12.44 -9.59 0.08
C ILE A 216 12.62 -10.88 -0.75
N THR A 217 13.04 -10.72 -2.00
CA THR A 217 13.28 -11.85 -2.91
C THR A 217 14.35 -12.79 -2.36
N ASP A 218 15.42 -12.24 -1.77
CA ASP A 218 16.50 -13.04 -1.19
C ASP A 218 16.06 -13.78 0.07
N GLU A 219 15.24 -13.17 0.95
CA GLU A 219 14.65 -13.88 2.10
C GLU A 219 13.78 -15.06 1.66
N VAL A 220 12.99 -14.89 0.59
CA VAL A 220 12.21 -15.99 -0.01
C VAL A 220 13.12 -17.08 -0.58
N LYS A 221 14.18 -16.72 -1.30
CA LYS A 221 15.16 -17.71 -1.81
C LYS A 221 15.81 -18.49 -0.67
N ILE A 222 16.28 -17.82 0.38
CA ILE A 222 16.91 -18.44 1.55
C ILE A 222 15.94 -19.42 2.22
N ALA A 223 14.70 -18.99 2.47
CA ALA A 223 13.70 -19.85 3.10
C ALA A 223 13.41 -21.11 2.26
N ARG A 224 13.30 -20.96 0.94
CA ARG A 224 13.10 -22.10 0.02
C ARG A 224 14.30 -23.04 -0.02
N SER A 225 15.52 -22.50 -0.04
CA SER A 225 16.76 -23.30 0.04
C SER A 225 16.84 -24.11 1.34
N ASN A 226 16.22 -23.61 2.41
CA ASN A 226 16.10 -24.30 3.70
C ASN A 226 14.84 -25.19 3.80
N GLY A 227 14.12 -25.42 2.70
CA GLY A 227 12.99 -26.34 2.62
C GLY A 227 11.64 -25.75 3.06
N SER A 228 11.53 -24.44 3.30
CA SER A 228 10.25 -23.78 3.56
C SER A 228 9.47 -23.55 2.26
N ASP A 229 8.14 -23.71 2.30
CA ASP A 229 7.28 -23.52 1.13
C ASP A 229 6.87 -22.05 0.96
N TRP A 230 7.86 -21.23 0.60
CA TRP A 230 7.70 -19.79 0.43
C TRP A 230 7.57 -19.41 -1.04
N TYR A 231 6.72 -18.43 -1.32
CA TYR A 231 6.42 -17.88 -2.63
C TYR A 231 6.65 -16.37 -2.65
N LEU A 232 6.86 -15.83 -3.84
CA LEU A 232 6.95 -14.40 -4.09
C LEU A 232 5.81 -13.97 -5.02
N MET A 233 5.09 -12.92 -4.64
CA MET A 233 4.20 -12.17 -5.51
C MET A 233 4.88 -10.88 -5.94
N ASP A 234 5.18 -10.74 -7.23
CA ASP A 234 5.73 -9.51 -7.78
C ASP A 234 4.65 -8.42 -7.96
N THR A 235 4.31 -7.77 -6.85
CA THR A 235 3.33 -6.68 -6.85
C THR A 235 3.89 -5.40 -7.47
N ALA A 236 5.20 -5.15 -7.34
CA ALA A 236 5.87 -4.06 -8.03
C ALA A 236 5.71 -4.16 -9.55
N GLY A 237 6.07 -5.31 -10.13
CA GLY A 237 5.89 -5.57 -11.56
C GLY A 237 4.42 -5.55 -11.99
N LEU A 238 3.49 -6.09 -11.18
CA LEU A 238 2.06 -5.99 -11.43
C LEU A 238 1.59 -4.52 -11.56
N MET A 239 1.96 -3.67 -10.61
CA MET A 239 1.55 -2.26 -10.58
C MET A 239 2.22 -1.45 -11.69
N ASP A 240 3.48 -1.74 -12.02
CA ASP A 240 4.18 -1.17 -13.18
C ASP A 240 3.43 -1.48 -14.48
N ARG A 241 2.91 -2.69 -14.66
CA ARG A 241 2.14 -3.07 -15.86
C ARG A 241 0.77 -2.39 -15.97
N LEU A 242 0.31 -1.75 -14.89
CA LEU A 242 -0.93 -0.96 -14.82
C LEU A 242 -0.67 0.55 -14.86
N ALA A 243 0.58 1.00 -14.71
CA ALA A 243 0.92 2.41 -14.50
C ALA A 243 0.72 3.26 -15.76
N SER A 244 -0.34 4.07 -15.74
CA SER A 244 -0.86 4.82 -16.89
C SER A 244 0.14 5.86 -17.39
N ARG A 245 0.50 6.81 -16.53
CA ARG A 245 1.42 7.91 -16.88
C ARG A 245 2.86 7.47 -17.10
N ARG A 246 3.26 6.36 -16.46
CA ARG A 246 4.65 5.89 -16.51
C ARG A 246 4.92 5.09 -17.78
N TYR A 247 4.07 4.12 -18.10
CA TYR A 247 4.34 3.14 -19.15
C TYR A 247 3.22 2.97 -20.19
N LEU A 248 1.95 3.16 -19.85
CA LEU A 248 0.87 3.02 -20.85
C LEU A 248 0.87 4.18 -21.84
N GLU A 249 0.99 5.41 -21.34
CA GLU A 249 1.00 6.65 -22.11
C GLU A 249 2.36 6.95 -22.76
N ASP A 250 3.43 6.35 -22.26
CA ASP A 250 4.79 6.55 -22.77
C ASP A 250 5.45 5.20 -23.12
N PRO A 251 5.26 4.70 -24.36
CA PRO A 251 5.87 3.46 -24.81
C PRO A 251 7.39 3.44 -24.75
N LEU A 252 8.05 4.60 -24.85
CA LEU A 252 9.51 4.70 -24.84
C LEU A 252 10.09 4.53 -23.43
N ALA A 253 9.27 4.68 -22.40
CA ALA A 253 9.68 4.48 -21.00
C ALA A 253 9.58 3.02 -20.54
N ARG A 254 9.02 2.11 -21.36
CA ARG A 254 8.80 0.70 -21.00
C ARG A 254 10.13 -0.05 -20.88
N PRO A 255 10.39 -0.77 -19.78
CA PRO A 255 11.58 -1.59 -19.66
C PRO A 255 11.53 -2.78 -20.63
N PRO A 256 12.68 -3.40 -20.96
CA PRO A 256 12.71 -4.60 -21.78
C PRO A 256 11.82 -5.71 -21.21
N GLY A 257 11.04 -6.37 -22.07
CA GLY A 257 10.12 -7.43 -21.66
C GLY A 257 8.86 -6.96 -20.95
N TRP A 258 8.62 -5.64 -20.84
CA TRP A 258 7.37 -5.13 -20.30
C TRP A 258 6.20 -5.46 -21.22
N GLU A 259 5.12 -5.97 -20.63
CA GLU A 259 3.85 -6.21 -21.31
C GLU A 259 2.71 -5.62 -20.49
N ARG A 260 1.69 -5.08 -21.16
CA ARG A 260 0.50 -4.56 -20.46
C ARG A 260 -0.17 -5.67 -19.66
N TYR A 261 -0.66 -5.35 -18.47
CA TYR A 261 -1.44 -6.32 -17.69
C TYR A 261 -2.76 -6.66 -18.42
N PRO A 262 -3.08 -7.94 -18.66
CA PRO A 262 -4.32 -8.34 -19.29
C PRO A 262 -5.46 -8.21 -18.27
N LEU A 263 -6.19 -7.09 -18.31
CA LEU A 263 -7.33 -6.90 -17.42
C LEU A 263 -8.37 -8.02 -17.61
N PRO A 264 -9.02 -8.46 -16.51
CA PRO A 264 -10.20 -9.32 -16.57
C PRO A 264 -11.24 -8.77 -17.56
N PRO A 265 -11.90 -9.62 -18.37
CA PRO A 265 -12.83 -9.17 -19.41
C PRO A 265 -13.90 -8.20 -18.91
N GLN A 266 -14.38 -8.40 -17.69
CA GLN A 266 -15.38 -7.56 -17.04
C GLN A 266 -14.86 -6.15 -16.76
N LEU A 267 -13.60 -6.01 -16.32
CA LEU A 267 -12.97 -4.71 -16.10
C LEU A 267 -12.63 -4.02 -17.42
N LYS A 268 -12.19 -4.79 -18.42
CA LYS A 268 -11.93 -4.31 -19.78
C LYS A 268 -13.18 -3.79 -20.48
N ALA A 269 -14.36 -4.34 -20.15
CA ALA A 269 -15.64 -3.93 -20.73
C ALA A 269 -16.21 -2.63 -20.13
N LEU A 270 -15.60 -2.09 -19.06
CA LEU A 270 -16.03 -0.81 -18.49
C LEU A 270 -15.72 0.35 -19.45
N SER A 271 -16.57 1.38 -19.44
CA SER A 271 -16.40 2.59 -20.26
C SER A 271 -16.46 3.85 -19.38
N PRO A 272 -15.35 4.59 -19.22
CA PRO A 272 -14.01 4.29 -19.73
C PRO A 272 -13.41 3.03 -19.08
N GLU A 273 -12.35 2.45 -19.66
CA GLU A 273 -11.61 1.34 -19.04
C GLU A 273 -10.99 1.81 -17.71
N VAL A 274 -10.90 0.92 -16.70
CA VAL A 274 -10.17 1.21 -15.45
C VAL A 274 -8.70 1.51 -15.74
N ASN A 275 -8.13 2.48 -15.05
CA ASN A 275 -6.72 2.79 -15.14
C ASN A 275 -6.16 3.38 -13.83
N SER A 276 -4.86 3.66 -13.83
CA SER A 276 -4.11 4.02 -12.63
C SER A 276 -4.09 5.53 -12.33
N ARG A 277 -4.83 6.35 -13.09
CA ARG A 277 -4.96 7.78 -12.80
C ARG A 277 -5.86 7.99 -11.58
N PHE A 278 -5.82 9.20 -11.04
CA PHE A 278 -6.69 9.60 -9.93
C PHE A 278 -8.16 9.44 -10.35
N LEU A 279 -9.02 8.98 -9.43
CA LEU A 279 -10.44 8.76 -9.74
C LEU A 279 -11.11 10.09 -10.11
N ALA A 280 -11.70 10.14 -11.30
CA ALA A 280 -12.48 11.28 -11.76
C ALA A 280 -13.94 10.89 -12.02
N SER A 281 -14.87 11.81 -11.74
CA SER A 281 -16.30 11.63 -11.95
C SER A 281 -16.92 12.93 -12.48
N ASN A 282 -17.95 12.81 -13.30
CA ASN A 282 -18.78 13.97 -13.72
C ASN A 282 -20.03 14.14 -12.86
N GLY A 283 -20.07 13.48 -11.70
CA GLY A 283 -21.18 13.50 -10.76
C GLY A 283 -22.31 12.51 -11.07
N LYS A 284 -22.23 11.78 -12.19
CA LYS A 284 -23.17 10.70 -12.56
C LYS A 284 -22.48 9.38 -12.86
N LYS A 285 -21.25 9.45 -13.36
CA LYS A 285 -20.45 8.28 -13.70
C LYS A 285 -18.98 8.61 -13.60
N ARG A 286 -18.18 7.56 -13.43
CA ARG A 286 -16.72 7.65 -13.53
C ARG A 286 -16.31 8.11 -14.92
N THR A 287 -15.32 9.00 -14.98
CA THR A 287 -14.75 9.53 -16.22
C THR A 287 -13.27 9.22 -16.40
N ASP A 288 -12.55 8.83 -15.34
CA ASP A 288 -11.16 8.37 -15.43
C ASP A 288 -10.77 7.58 -14.15
N GLY A 289 -9.60 6.92 -14.17
CA GLY A 289 -9.05 6.23 -13.00
C GLY A 289 -9.82 4.97 -12.59
N GLY A 290 -9.86 4.67 -11.29
CA GLY A 290 -10.64 3.57 -10.72
C GLY A 290 -9.84 2.31 -10.39
N LEU A 291 -8.53 2.28 -10.57
CA LEU A 291 -7.68 1.29 -9.90
C LEU A 291 -7.28 1.73 -8.48
N PHE A 292 -7.15 3.05 -8.27
CA PHE A 292 -6.88 3.66 -6.97
C PHE A 292 -8.13 4.35 -6.40
N SER A 293 -8.24 4.35 -5.08
CA SER A 293 -9.33 4.93 -4.31
C SER A 293 -9.22 6.46 -4.22
N LEU A 294 -10.06 7.08 -3.39
CA LEU A 294 -10.12 8.55 -3.22
C LEU A 294 -8.87 9.15 -2.59
N ASP A 295 -8.07 8.36 -1.89
CA ASP A 295 -6.78 8.81 -1.34
C ASP A 295 -5.65 8.80 -2.38
N GLY A 296 -5.88 8.24 -3.56
CA GLY A 296 -4.89 8.12 -4.62
C GLY A 296 -3.70 7.21 -4.27
N VAL A 297 -3.81 6.35 -3.27
CA VAL A 297 -2.76 5.42 -2.81
C VAL A 297 -3.28 4.00 -2.70
N HIS A 298 -4.41 3.80 -2.03
CA HIS A 298 -4.95 2.46 -1.82
C HIS A 298 -5.79 2.01 -3.02
N PRO A 299 -5.80 0.71 -3.36
CA PRO A 299 -6.65 0.20 -4.43
C PRO A 299 -8.15 0.39 -4.17
N THR A 300 -8.94 0.51 -5.23
CA THR A 300 -10.40 0.30 -5.18
C THR A 300 -10.73 -1.17 -4.91
N THR A 301 -12.01 -1.51 -4.74
CA THR A 301 -12.41 -2.91 -4.55
C THR A 301 -12.05 -3.76 -5.77
N VAL A 302 -12.22 -3.22 -6.99
CA VAL A 302 -11.77 -3.91 -8.22
C VAL A 302 -10.24 -3.98 -8.32
N GLY A 303 -9.51 -2.97 -7.84
CA GLY A 303 -8.05 -2.99 -7.75
C GLY A 303 -7.54 -4.08 -6.79
N TYR A 304 -8.14 -4.20 -5.61
CA TYR A 304 -7.89 -5.33 -4.70
C TYR A 304 -8.28 -6.68 -5.34
N GLY A 305 -9.31 -6.71 -6.18
CA GLY A 305 -9.68 -7.90 -6.96
C GLY A 305 -8.57 -8.39 -7.89
N ILE A 306 -7.82 -7.48 -8.52
CA ILE A 306 -6.67 -7.82 -9.37
C ILE A 306 -5.55 -8.45 -8.51
N ILE A 307 -5.19 -7.82 -7.39
CA ILE A 307 -4.18 -8.35 -6.46
C ILE A 307 -4.60 -9.72 -5.93
N ALA A 308 -5.87 -9.87 -5.54
CA ALA A 308 -6.41 -11.13 -5.05
C ALA A 308 -6.37 -12.24 -6.13
N GLN A 309 -6.60 -11.90 -7.40
CA GLN A 309 -6.51 -12.88 -8.48
C GLN A 309 -5.09 -13.43 -8.63
N GLU A 310 -4.07 -12.59 -8.52
CA GLU A 310 -2.66 -13.03 -8.59
C GLU A 310 -2.27 -13.88 -7.37
N LEU A 311 -2.73 -13.50 -6.16
CA LEU A 311 -2.55 -14.32 -4.96
C LEU A 311 -3.23 -15.69 -5.09
N ILE A 312 -4.46 -15.74 -5.62
CA ILE A 312 -5.16 -17.00 -5.89
C ILE A 312 -4.35 -17.88 -6.85
N THR A 313 -3.77 -17.30 -7.91
CA THR A 313 -2.92 -18.05 -8.85
C THR A 313 -1.73 -18.70 -8.14
N ILE A 314 -1.06 -17.97 -7.24
CA ILE A 314 0.06 -18.50 -6.44
C ILE A 314 -0.43 -19.58 -5.47
N MET A 315 -1.53 -19.34 -4.77
CA MET A 315 -2.13 -20.31 -3.83
C MET A 315 -2.54 -21.60 -4.54
N ARG A 316 -3.14 -21.52 -5.74
CA ARG A 316 -3.46 -22.70 -6.55
C ARG A 316 -2.19 -23.46 -6.97
N ARG A 317 -1.12 -22.75 -7.35
CA ARG A 317 0.19 -23.38 -7.62
C ARG A 317 0.78 -24.07 -6.40
N ALA A 318 0.51 -23.57 -5.20
CA ALA A 318 0.88 -24.18 -3.93
C ALA A 318 -0.02 -25.37 -3.52
N GLY A 319 -1.08 -25.64 -4.29
CA GLY A 319 -2.02 -26.73 -4.01
C GLY A 319 -3.13 -26.37 -3.04
N VAL A 320 -3.30 -25.09 -2.70
CA VAL A 320 -4.38 -24.62 -1.82
C VAL A 320 -5.73 -24.82 -2.50
N GLU A 321 -6.65 -25.50 -1.82
CA GLU A 321 -7.98 -25.79 -2.33
C GLU A 321 -8.97 -24.69 -1.95
N PHE A 322 -9.58 -24.06 -2.96
CA PHE A 322 -10.65 -23.10 -2.70
C PHE A 322 -11.99 -23.82 -2.74
N ARG A 323 -12.81 -23.61 -1.71
CA ARG A 323 -14.15 -24.22 -1.60
C ARG A 323 -15.26 -23.19 -1.76
N GLN A 324 -16.41 -23.66 -2.21
CA GLN A 324 -17.67 -22.93 -2.17
C GLN A 324 -18.21 -22.91 -0.73
N ALA A 325 -19.24 -22.09 -0.47
CA ALA A 325 -19.85 -22.00 0.86
C ALA A 325 -20.46 -23.32 1.36
N ASN A 326 -20.87 -24.20 0.44
CA ASN A 326 -21.37 -25.55 0.75
C ASN A 326 -20.24 -26.58 0.93
N GLY A 327 -18.98 -26.15 0.96
CA GLY A 327 -17.81 -26.99 1.15
C GLY A 327 -17.32 -27.73 -0.08
N THR A 328 -17.97 -27.63 -1.26
CA THR A 328 -17.47 -28.29 -2.47
C THR A 328 -16.24 -27.57 -3.04
N PRO A 329 -15.25 -28.28 -3.60
CA PRO A 329 -14.13 -27.64 -4.27
C PRO A 329 -14.60 -26.76 -5.44
N ARG A 330 -14.00 -25.59 -5.59
CA ARG A 330 -14.23 -24.70 -6.74
C ARG A 330 -13.51 -25.28 -7.96
N PRO A 331 -14.16 -25.33 -9.13
CA PRO A 331 -13.52 -25.80 -10.35
C PRO A 331 -12.42 -24.82 -10.80
N ASP A 332 -11.38 -25.35 -11.42
CA ASP A 332 -10.35 -24.55 -12.06
C ASP A 332 -10.83 -23.99 -13.43
N PRO A 333 -10.33 -22.82 -13.86
CA PRO A 333 -9.48 -21.92 -13.06
C PRO A 333 -10.27 -21.21 -11.95
N VAL A 334 -9.71 -21.19 -10.74
CA VAL A 334 -10.29 -20.41 -9.64
C VAL A 334 -10.08 -18.92 -9.90
N THR A 335 -11.17 -18.22 -10.18
CA THR A 335 -11.15 -16.79 -10.52
C THR A 335 -11.92 -15.94 -9.51
N VAL A 336 -11.53 -14.68 -9.38
CA VAL A 336 -12.30 -13.67 -8.68
C VAL A 336 -13.57 -13.36 -9.47
N ASP A 337 -14.71 -13.27 -8.79
CA ASP A 337 -15.96 -12.82 -9.41
C ASP A 337 -15.94 -11.30 -9.61
N PHE A 338 -15.28 -10.85 -10.68
CA PHE A 338 -15.17 -9.43 -11.02
C PHE A 338 -16.52 -8.79 -11.32
N SER A 339 -17.49 -9.53 -11.85
CA SER A 339 -18.86 -9.03 -12.04
C SER A 339 -19.48 -8.63 -10.69
N ARG A 340 -19.32 -9.46 -9.66
CA ARG A 340 -19.78 -9.16 -8.30
C ARG A 340 -18.98 -8.03 -7.66
N LEU A 341 -17.67 -8.00 -7.85
CA LEU A 341 -16.83 -6.92 -7.30
C LEU A 341 -17.23 -5.57 -7.91
N ILE A 342 -17.35 -5.48 -9.24
CA ILE A 342 -17.82 -4.27 -9.92
C ILE A 342 -19.13 -3.82 -9.28
N ARG A 343 -20.15 -4.69 -9.17
CA ARG A 343 -21.45 -4.34 -8.58
C ARG A 343 -21.36 -3.76 -7.16
N ARG A 344 -20.37 -4.17 -6.37
CA ARG A 344 -20.19 -3.71 -4.98
C ARG A 344 -19.22 -2.54 -4.84
N ASP A 345 -18.47 -2.22 -5.89
CA ASP A 345 -17.54 -1.11 -5.90
C ASP A 345 -18.26 0.20 -6.21
N THR A 346 -18.65 0.92 -5.16
CA THR A 346 -19.36 2.20 -5.29
C THR A 346 -18.50 3.24 -5.98
N LEU A 347 -17.17 3.23 -5.86
CA LEU A 347 -16.31 4.17 -6.58
C LEU A 347 -16.30 3.93 -8.09
N ILE A 348 -16.66 2.73 -8.54
CA ILE A 348 -16.76 2.38 -9.96
C ILE A 348 -18.17 2.64 -10.50
N ASN A 349 -19.21 2.20 -9.79
CA ASN A 349 -20.59 2.27 -10.29
C ASN A 349 -21.34 3.54 -9.93
N ASP A 350 -21.05 4.12 -8.77
CA ASP A 350 -21.76 5.26 -8.20
C ASP A 350 -20.77 6.21 -7.50
N PRO A 351 -19.79 6.76 -8.24
CA PRO A 351 -18.76 7.59 -7.64
C PRO A 351 -19.38 8.87 -7.07
N PRO A 352 -18.88 9.36 -5.91
CA PRO A 352 -19.46 10.53 -5.26
C PRO A 352 -19.67 11.71 -6.22
N GLY A 353 -20.87 12.28 -6.16
CA GLY A 353 -21.34 13.32 -7.09
C GLY A 353 -20.45 14.56 -7.14
N ASN A 354 -19.71 14.81 -6.06
CA ASN A 354 -18.93 16.00 -5.80
C ASN A 354 -17.41 15.78 -5.90
N LEU A 355 -16.89 14.69 -6.46
CA LEU A 355 -15.43 14.45 -6.48
C LEU A 355 -14.63 15.61 -7.08
N THR A 356 -15.10 16.18 -8.18
CA THR A 356 -14.49 17.36 -8.81
C THR A 356 -14.63 18.61 -7.94
N SER A 357 -15.76 18.78 -7.25
CA SER A 357 -15.98 19.90 -6.32
C SER A 357 -15.22 19.74 -5.00
N GLY A 358 -15.01 18.52 -4.53
CA GLY A 358 -14.28 18.17 -3.29
C GLY A 358 -12.78 18.28 -3.47
N LEU A 359 -12.25 17.97 -4.65
CA LEU A 359 -10.88 18.29 -5.03
C LEU A 359 -10.66 19.81 -5.12
N ASN A 360 -11.64 20.58 -5.61
CA ASN A 360 -11.59 22.05 -5.59
C ASN A 360 -11.65 22.61 -4.16
N VAL A 361 -12.36 21.94 -3.24
CA VAL A 361 -12.40 22.31 -1.81
C VAL A 361 -11.10 21.95 -1.10
N LEU A 362 -10.48 20.81 -1.40
CA LEU A 362 -9.15 20.45 -0.92
C LEU A 362 -8.08 21.39 -1.50
N GLU A 363 -8.17 21.73 -2.79
CA GLU A 363 -7.35 22.76 -3.44
C GLU A 363 -7.54 24.12 -2.77
N TRP A 364 -8.78 24.50 -2.42
CA TRP A 364 -9.06 25.74 -1.69
C TRP A 364 -8.53 25.71 -0.25
N ALA A 365 -8.72 24.61 0.47
CA ALA A 365 -8.23 24.46 1.84
C ALA A 365 -6.69 24.51 1.90
N ASP A 366 -6.01 23.82 0.98
CA ASP A 366 -4.55 23.90 0.86
C ASP A 366 -4.07 25.27 0.42
N LYS A 367 -4.70 25.91 -0.57
CA LYS A 367 -4.37 27.30 -0.96
C LYS A 367 -4.54 28.27 0.20
N THR A 368 -5.55 28.07 1.03
CA THR A 368 -5.83 28.93 2.20
C THR A 368 -4.80 28.69 3.31
N LEU A 369 -4.43 27.44 3.58
CA LEU A 369 -3.36 27.09 4.53
C LEU A 369 -1.99 27.59 4.06
N ASP A 370 -1.68 27.51 2.77
CA ASP A 370 -0.45 28.06 2.19
C ASP A 370 -0.46 29.60 2.16
N LEU A 371 -1.60 30.26 1.96
CA LEU A 371 -1.74 31.71 2.09
C LEU A 371 -1.53 32.18 3.55
N LEU A 372 -2.07 31.44 4.52
CA LEU A 372 -1.88 31.69 5.94
C LEU A 372 -0.41 31.52 6.35
N ARG A 373 0.26 30.48 5.85
CA ARG A 373 1.72 30.30 6.04
C ARG A 373 2.53 31.43 5.42
N ARG A 374 2.17 31.90 4.22
CA ARG A 374 2.84 33.04 3.54
C ARG A 374 2.64 34.35 4.29
N THR A 375 1.45 34.62 4.82
CA THR A 375 1.17 35.87 5.56
C THR A 375 1.80 35.89 6.96
N LEU A 376 1.98 34.73 7.59
CA LEU A 376 2.71 34.62 8.86
C LEU A 376 4.24 34.80 8.69
N TYR A 377 4.82 34.35 7.57
CA TYR A 377 6.25 34.56 7.28
C TYR A 377 6.63 35.99 6.84
N PHE A 378 5.66 36.81 6.40
CA PHE A 378 5.88 38.23 6.10
C PHE A 378 5.75 39.14 7.34
N ARG A 379 5.52 38.56 8.54
CA ARG A 379 5.38 39.30 9.82
C ARG A 379 6.39 38.90 10.91
N MET A 380 7.50 38.26 10.55
CA MET A 380 8.71 38.19 11.40
C MET A 380 9.88 38.92 10.76
#